data_AF-A0A7X4BQ33-F1
#
_entry.id   AF-A0A7X4BQ33-F1
#
_cell.length_a   1.000
_cell.length_b   1.000
_cell.length_c   1.000
_cell.angle_alpha   90.00
_cell.angle_beta   90.00
_cell.angle_gamma   90.00
#
_symmetry.space_group_name_H-M   'P 1'
#
loop_
_entity.id
_entity.type
_entity.pdbx_description
1 polymer ?
#
loop_
_entity_poly.entity_id
_entity_poly.type
_entity_poly.pdbx_seq_one_letter_code
_entity_poly.pdbx_strand_id
1 'polypeptide(L)'
;MKLVYVCIAVLCIATALTAFAADPVVVTEIKDNKGGIYKAVELEEGGKFFHDRDYTITNIPKDFVGLTQVSTSADCPGGQDYRLTFEIDRPAYIYQAWDSRHTAPEDRGQDPKGWFTKGYTDTGEILMLDAPHAPTEYHIYKSNEPYPEGTVELLGIDEVIGDPVLMWTIFLEEGVLPVDPAGSLTTTWGEIKSDQ
;
A
#
# COMPACT_ATOMS: atom_id res chain seq x y z
N MET A 1 -56.62 -15.26 -43.12
CA MET A 1 -55.60 -15.40 -42.05
C MET A 1 -54.44 -14.47 -42.38
N LYS A 2 -54.28 -13.36 -41.64
CA LYS A 2 -53.12 -12.46 -41.79
C LYS A 2 -52.32 -12.54 -40.48
N LEU A 3 -51.12 -13.12 -40.54
CA LEU A 3 -50.15 -13.10 -39.44
C LEU A 3 -49.62 -11.67 -39.30
N VAL A 4 -49.76 -11.10 -38.11
CA VAL A 4 -49.11 -9.84 -37.72
C VAL A 4 -47.82 -10.22 -37.02
N TYR A 5 -46.68 -9.89 -37.63
CA TYR A 5 -45.37 -10.03 -37.02
C TYR A 5 -45.13 -8.86 -36.06
N VAL A 6 -45.02 -9.17 -34.76
CA VAL A 6 -44.58 -8.24 -33.74
C VAL A 6 -43.05 -8.24 -33.77
N CYS A 7 -42.44 -7.15 -34.24
CA CYS A 7 -40.99 -6.93 -34.14
C CYS A 7 -40.68 -6.33 -32.76
N ILE A 8 -40.11 -7.12 -31.86
CA ILE A 8 -39.55 -6.63 -30.60
C ILE A 8 -38.12 -6.17 -30.90
N ALA A 9 -37.91 -4.85 -30.94
CA ALA A 9 -36.58 -4.28 -30.94
C ALA A 9 -36.02 -4.33 -29.51
N VAL A 10 -35.12 -5.28 -29.24
CA VAL A 10 -34.35 -5.32 -27.99
C VAL A 10 -33.19 -4.34 -28.13
N LEU A 11 -33.30 -3.19 -27.48
CA LEU A 11 -32.22 -2.22 -27.37
C LEU A 11 -31.27 -2.66 -26.26
N CYS A 12 -30.21 -3.38 -26.61
CA CYS A 12 -29.11 -3.67 -25.69
C CYS A 12 -28.28 -2.40 -25.49
N ILE A 13 -28.54 -1.66 -24.41
CA ILE A 13 -27.64 -0.58 -23.97
C ILE A 13 -26.46 -1.26 -23.27
N ALA A 14 -25.36 -1.44 -23.98
CA ALA A 14 -24.09 -1.80 -23.38
C ALA A 14 -23.51 -0.55 -22.72
N THR A 15 -23.71 -0.41 -21.40
CA THR A 15 -22.96 0.56 -20.61
C THR A 15 -21.52 0.09 -20.50
N ALA A 16 -20.63 0.66 -21.30
CA ALA A 16 -19.20 0.52 -21.09
C ALA A 16 -18.84 1.27 -19.80
N LEU A 17 -18.63 0.52 -18.72
CA LEU A 17 -17.95 1.02 -17.53
C LEU A 17 -16.48 1.23 -17.91
N THR A 18 -16.12 2.46 -18.24
CA THR A 18 -14.71 2.87 -18.20
C THR A 18 -14.33 3.00 -16.73
N ALA A 19 -13.63 1.98 -16.20
CA ALA A 19 -12.90 2.13 -14.96
C ALA A 19 -11.81 3.18 -15.22
N PHE A 20 -11.99 4.37 -14.66
CA PHE A 20 -10.89 5.31 -14.54
C PHE A 20 -9.94 4.71 -13.51
N ALA A 21 -8.76 4.27 -13.95
CA ALA A 21 -7.69 3.99 -13.01
C ALA A 21 -7.38 5.30 -12.27
N ALA A 22 -7.51 5.30 -10.95
CA ALA A 22 -7.10 6.45 -10.15
C ALA A 22 -5.60 6.69 -10.35
N ASP A 23 -5.18 7.96 -10.38
CA ASP A 23 -3.77 8.29 -10.48
C ASP A 23 -3.03 7.73 -9.25
N PRO A 24 -1.88 7.07 -9.42
CA PRO A 24 -1.16 6.48 -8.30
C PRO A 24 -0.60 7.55 -7.36
N VAL A 25 -0.45 7.21 -6.07
CA VAL A 25 0.13 8.11 -5.04
C VAL A 25 1.57 8.45 -5.42
N VAL A 26 1.92 9.73 -5.47
CA VAL A 26 3.28 10.16 -5.82
C VAL A 26 4.16 10.10 -4.58
N VAL A 27 5.27 9.37 -4.67
CA VAL A 27 6.27 9.24 -3.59
C VAL A 27 7.58 9.91 -4.00
N THR A 28 8.10 10.77 -3.12
CA THR A 28 9.36 11.51 -3.35
C THR A 28 10.25 11.53 -2.10
N GLU A 29 11.47 12.07 -2.23
CA GLU A 29 12.40 12.28 -1.11
C GLU A 29 12.67 11.04 -0.23
N ILE A 30 12.70 9.86 -0.86
CA ILE A 30 12.89 8.59 -0.17
C ILE A 30 14.32 8.48 0.37
N LYS A 31 14.44 8.37 1.69
CA LYS A 31 15.73 8.28 2.40
C LYS A 31 15.60 7.45 3.67
N ASP A 32 16.66 6.74 4.04
CA ASP A 32 16.77 6.09 5.33
C ASP A 32 17.86 6.74 6.20
N ASN A 33 18.02 6.24 7.42
CA ASN A 33 19.10 6.65 8.33
C ASN A 33 20.38 5.81 8.19
N LYS A 34 20.49 4.94 7.18
CA LYS A 34 21.60 3.99 7.02
C LYS A 34 22.27 4.01 5.63
N GLY A 35 21.85 4.90 4.74
CA GLY A 35 22.43 5.10 3.41
C GLY A 35 21.88 4.17 2.32
N GLY A 36 20.71 3.57 2.54
CA GLY A 36 20.01 2.78 1.54
C GLY A 36 19.62 3.60 0.29
N ILE A 37 19.41 2.88 -0.81
CA ILE A 37 18.95 3.45 -2.08
C ILE A 37 17.56 2.90 -2.36
N TYR A 38 16.67 3.77 -2.85
CA TYR A 38 15.27 3.43 -3.10
C TYR A 38 14.80 4.05 -4.41
N LYS A 39 13.72 3.50 -4.96
CA LYS A 39 13.03 4.07 -6.12
C LYS A 39 11.52 3.97 -5.93
N ALA A 40 10.79 5.03 -6.27
CA ALA A 40 9.36 4.93 -6.51
C ALA A 40 9.16 4.36 -7.92
N VAL A 41 8.45 3.23 -8.02
CA VAL A 41 8.13 2.56 -9.28
C VAL A 41 6.69 2.06 -9.23
N GLU A 42 6.14 1.65 -10.38
CA GLU A 42 4.83 1.00 -10.43
C GLU A 42 4.95 -0.46 -9.97
N LEU A 43 4.01 -0.92 -9.15
CA LEU A 43 3.89 -2.32 -8.75
C LEU A 43 3.22 -3.12 -9.87
N GLU A 44 4.02 -3.85 -10.63
CA GLU A 44 3.56 -4.60 -11.81
C GLU A 44 3.97 -6.08 -11.78
N GLU A 45 3.14 -6.94 -12.36
CA GLU A 45 3.42 -8.37 -12.47
C GLU A 45 4.68 -8.61 -13.31
N GLY A 46 5.65 -9.33 -12.75
CA GLY A 46 6.97 -9.54 -13.36
C GLY A 46 7.93 -8.36 -13.21
N GLY A 47 7.53 -7.28 -12.52
CA GLY A 47 8.38 -6.16 -12.16
C GLY A 47 9.51 -6.55 -11.21
N LYS A 48 10.42 -5.62 -10.93
CA LYS A 48 11.53 -5.88 -9.99
C LYS A 48 11.05 -5.88 -8.54
N PHE A 49 11.42 -6.91 -7.78
CA PHE A 49 11.18 -6.93 -6.33
C PHE A 49 12.07 -5.93 -5.60
N PHE A 50 13.37 -5.95 -5.90
CA PHE A 50 14.36 -4.98 -5.42
C PHE A 50 14.93 -4.19 -6.59
N HIS A 51 15.20 -2.91 -6.41
CA HIS A 51 15.70 -2.08 -7.52
C HIS A 51 17.12 -2.49 -7.98
N ASP A 52 17.87 -3.17 -7.12
CA ASP A 52 19.28 -3.56 -7.31
C ASP A 52 19.50 -5.08 -7.46
N ARG A 53 18.43 -5.86 -7.65
CA ARG A 53 18.49 -7.29 -8.02
C ARG A 53 17.56 -7.58 -9.18
N ASP A 54 17.78 -8.73 -9.81
CA ASP A 54 16.93 -9.21 -10.91
C ASP A 54 15.78 -10.11 -10.43
N TYR A 55 15.50 -10.12 -9.12
CA TYR A 55 14.35 -10.84 -8.56
C TYR A 55 13.05 -10.18 -9.03
N THR A 56 12.09 -11.00 -9.43
CA THR A 56 10.79 -10.52 -9.88
C THR A 56 9.76 -10.56 -8.77
N ILE A 57 8.76 -9.68 -8.85
CA ILE A 57 7.54 -9.77 -8.08
C ILE A 57 6.46 -10.47 -8.91
N THR A 58 5.79 -11.47 -8.34
CA THR A 58 4.75 -12.25 -9.01
C THR A 58 3.55 -12.48 -8.10
N ASN A 59 2.45 -12.96 -8.70
CA ASN A 59 1.18 -13.24 -8.03
C ASN A 59 0.65 -12.03 -7.24
N ILE A 60 0.77 -10.82 -7.81
CA ILE A 60 0.25 -9.62 -7.14
C ILE A 60 -1.28 -9.69 -7.12
N PRO A 61 -1.93 -9.53 -5.96
CA PRO A 61 -3.38 -9.36 -5.89
C PRO A 61 -3.83 -8.20 -6.77
N LYS A 62 -4.92 -8.41 -7.51
CA LYS A 62 -5.37 -7.52 -8.60
C LYS A 62 -5.54 -6.07 -8.15
N ASP A 63 -5.98 -5.89 -6.91
CA ASP A 63 -6.26 -4.58 -6.31
C ASP A 63 -4.98 -3.80 -5.98
N PHE A 64 -3.80 -4.46 -6.02
CA PHE A 64 -2.50 -3.83 -5.76
C PHE A 64 -1.69 -3.57 -7.04
N VAL A 65 -2.10 -4.11 -8.19
CA VAL A 65 -1.42 -3.85 -9.46
C VAL A 65 -1.58 -2.39 -9.86
N GLY A 66 -0.48 -1.73 -10.23
CA GLY A 66 -0.44 -0.33 -10.61
C GLY A 66 -0.25 0.65 -9.45
N LEU A 67 -0.21 0.16 -8.20
CA LEU A 67 0.10 0.99 -7.04
C LEU A 67 1.56 1.45 -7.04
N THR A 68 1.85 2.56 -6.39
CA THR A 68 3.25 3.02 -6.25
C THR A 68 3.99 2.15 -5.25
N GLN A 69 5.03 1.45 -5.70
CA GLN A 69 5.97 0.70 -4.89
C GLN A 69 7.16 1.60 -4.51
N VAL A 70 7.52 1.60 -3.23
CA VAL A 70 8.85 2.02 -2.76
C VAL A 70 9.76 0.80 -2.85
N SER A 71 10.43 0.65 -3.98
CA SER A 71 11.35 -0.46 -4.26
C SER A 71 12.64 -0.28 -3.46
N THR A 72 12.93 -1.25 -2.60
CA THR A 72 14.05 -1.26 -1.66
C THR A 72 15.29 -1.93 -2.26
N SER A 73 16.47 -1.65 -1.69
CA SER A 73 17.69 -2.42 -1.96
C SER A 73 17.60 -3.79 -1.27
N ALA A 74 18.07 -4.85 -1.92
CA ALA A 74 18.04 -6.19 -1.33
C ALA A 74 18.89 -6.31 -0.05
N ASP A 75 19.97 -5.54 0.06
CA ASP A 75 20.83 -5.51 1.26
C ASP A 75 20.52 -4.30 2.15
N CYS A 76 19.31 -3.74 2.07
CA CYS A 76 18.91 -2.62 2.91
C CYS A 76 19.04 -3.00 4.39
N PRO A 77 19.81 -2.24 5.18
CA PRO A 77 20.07 -2.60 6.56
C PRO A 77 18.80 -2.48 7.39
N GLY A 78 18.45 -3.54 8.12
CA GLY A 78 17.30 -3.57 9.03
C GLY A 78 17.62 -3.18 10.47
N GLY A 79 16.74 -3.57 11.40
CA GLY A 79 16.91 -3.42 12.85
C GLY A 79 16.08 -2.31 13.49
N GLN A 80 15.98 -2.34 14.83
CA GLN A 80 15.14 -1.43 15.63
C GLN A 80 15.44 0.06 15.42
N ASP A 81 16.70 0.40 15.15
CA ASP A 81 17.13 1.78 14.94
C ASP A 81 16.88 2.27 13.50
N TYR A 82 16.48 1.41 12.57
CA TYR A 82 16.21 1.80 11.20
C TYR A 82 15.01 2.74 11.09
N ARG A 83 15.12 3.74 10.23
CA ARG A 83 14.06 4.70 9.91
C ARG A 83 14.06 4.92 8.40
N LEU A 84 12.93 4.70 7.75
CA LEU A 84 12.69 5.08 6.36
C LEU A 84 11.72 6.25 6.33
N THR A 85 12.04 7.29 5.56
CA THR A 85 11.18 8.45 5.36
C THR A 85 11.00 8.76 3.89
N PHE A 86 9.82 9.26 3.53
CA PHE A 86 9.49 9.72 2.19
C PHE A 86 8.30 10.69 2.26
N GLU A 87 8.10 11.47 1.20
CA GLU A 87 6.97 12.38 1.06
C GLU A 87 5.89 11.78 0.16
N ILE A 88 4.63 11.94 0.53
CA ILE A 88 3.46 11.55 -0.27
C ILE A 88 2.60 12.77 -0.62
N ASP A 89 2.03 12.80 -1.84
CA ASP A 89 1.28 13.95 -2.37
C ASP A 89 -0.20 14.00 -1.96
N ARG A 90 -0.69 12.93 -1.32
CA ARG A 90 -2.07 12.81 -0.85
C ARG A 90 -2.16 11.78 0.27
N PRO A 91 -3.27 11.74 1.02
CA PRO A 91 -3.44 10.71 2.02
C PRO A 91 -3.39 9.31 1.41
N ALA A 92 -2.70 8.39 2.07
CA ALA A 92 -2.47 7.05 1.53
C ALA A 92 -2.42 5.98 2.62
N TYR A 93 -2.99 4.81 2.32
CA TYR A 93 -2.68 3.60 3.06
C TYR A 93 -1.32 3.07 2.64
N ILE A 94 -0.56 2.61 3.63
CA ILE A 94 0.75 2.00 3.39
C ILE A 94 0.61 0.50 3.60
N TYR A 95 1.08 -0.24 2.61
CA TYR A 95 1.23 -1.67 2.68
C TYR A 95 2.69 -2.04 2.90
N GLN A 96 2.93 -3.00 3.79
CA GLN A 96 4.24 -3.58 4.04
C GLN A 96 4.15 -5.09 3.83
N ALA A 97 4.85 -5.60 2.82
CA ALA A 97 4.93 -7.03 2.54
C ALA A 97 6.02 -7.66 3.41
N TRP A 98 5.66 -8.68 4.19
CA TRP A 98 6.51 -9.34 5.17
C TRP A 98 6.98 -10.71 4.70
N ASP A 99 8.28 -10.91 4.59
CA ASP A 99 8.88 -12.17 4.16
C ASP A 99 8.52 -13.33 5.11
N SER A 100 7.86 -14.36 4.59
CA SER A 100 7.33 -15.49 5.37
C SER A 100 8.40 -16.38 6.01
N ARG A 101 9.67 -16.25 5.62
CA ARG A 101 10.79 -17.00 6.21
C ARG A 101 11.17 -16.49 7.60
N HIS A 102 10.70 -15.30 7.94
CA HIS A 102 11.06 -14.56 9.15
C HIS A 102 9.93 -14.63 10.19
N THR A 103 10.27 -14.62 11.48
CA THR A 103 9.27 -14.55 12.57
C THR A 103 8.27 -13.44 12.32
N ALA A 104 6.97 -13.73 12.43
CA ALA A 104 5.91 -12.78 12.17
C ALA A 104 6.03 -11.53 13.07
N PRO A 105 5.63 -10.33 12.60
CA PRO A 105 5.81 -9.08 13.34
C PRO A 105 5.09 -9.07 14.70
N GLU A 106 4.02 -9.85 14.86
CA GLU A 106 3.26 -10.03 16.11
C GLU A 106 4.10 -10.64 17.23
N ASP A 107 5.05 -11.50 16.85
CA ASP A 107 5.89 -12.28 17.76
C ASP A 107 7.31 -11.69 17.90
N ARG A 108 7.58 -10.55 17.26
CA ARG A 108 8.88 -9.87 17.29
C ARG A 108 8.99 -8.78 18.35
N GLY A 109 10.23 -8.49 18.74
CA GLY A 109 10.55 -7.28 19.49
C GLY A 109 10.26 -6.04 18.65
N GLN A 110 9.55 -5.07 19.21
CA GLN A 110 9.22 -3.80 18.55
C GLN A 110 9.58 -2.65 19.49
N ASP A 111 10.33 -1.67 19.00
CA ASP A 111 10.64 -0.44 19.72
C ASP A 111 10.27 0.79 18.87
N PRO A 112 9.20 1.53 19.20
CA PRO A 112 8.36 1.41 20.40
C PRO A 112 7.51 0.14 20.49
N LYS A 113 7.20 -0.30 21.71
CA LYS A 113 6.44 -1.53 21.94
C LYS A 113 5.07 -1.54 21.23
N GLY A 114 4.96 -2.44 20.26
CA GLY A 114 3.74 -2.69 19.49
C GLY A 114 3.45 -1.62 18.43
N TRP A 115 4.44 -0.84 17.99
CA TRP A 115 4.20 0.21 16.98
C TRP A 115 3.62 -0.38 15.69
N PHE A 116 4.11 -1.54 15.26
CA PHE A 116 3.63 -2.19 14.05
C PHE A 116 2.29 -2.85 14.30
N THR A 117 2.16 -3.67 15.34
CA THR A 117 0.91 -4.42 15.61
C THR A 117 -0.27 -3.55 16.01
N LYS A 118 -0.04 -2.31 16.45
CA LYS A 118 -1.10 -1.31 16.67
C LYS A 118 -1.39 -0.47 15.43
N GLY A 119 -0.40 -0.33 14.55
CA GLY A 119 -0.47 0.52 13.36
C GLY A 119 -0.87 -0.22 12.09
N TYR A 120 -0.74 -1.55 12.06
CA TYR A 120 -0.93 -2.39 10.87
C TYR A 120 -1.78 -3.62 11.18
N THR A 121 -2.53 -4.07 10.18
CA THR A 121 -3.34 -5.29 10.20
C THR A 121 -2.96 -6.17 9.01
N ASP A 122 -2.81 -7.48 9.26
CA ASP A 122 -2.65 -8.48 8.20
C ASP A 122 -3.89 -8.49 7.29
N THR A 123 -3.67 -8.34 5.99
CA THR A 123 -4.76 -8.38 5.00
C THR A 123 -5.20 -9.80 4.65
N GLY A 124 -4.38 -10.80 4.96
CA GLY A 124 -4.53 -12.18 4.49
C GLY A 124 -4.10 -12.40 3.04
N GLU A 125 -3.73 -11.33 2.33
CA GLU A 125 -3.20 -11.39 0.97
C GLU A 125 -1.69 -11.59 0.98
N ILE A 126 -1.18 -12.17 -0.11
CA ILE A 126 0.25 -12.41 -0.32
C ILE A 126 0.68 -11.91 -1.70
N LEU A 127 1.97 -11.58 -1.81
CA LEU A 127 2.66 -11.47 -3.09
C LEU A 127 3.92 -12.35 -3.04
N MET A 128 4.54 -12.61 -4.19
CA MET A 128 5.70 -13.48 -4.28
C MET A 128 6.95 -12.72 -4.70
N LEU A 129 8.05 -12.97 -4.00
CA LEU A 129 9.39 -12.78 -4.54
C LEU A 129 9.75 -14.04 -5.33
N ASP A 130 10.22 -13.88 -6.57
CA ASP A 130 10.41 -14.99 -7.50
C ASP A 130 11.71 -14.83 -8.34
N ALA A 131 11.76 -15.52 -9.47
CA ALA A 131 12.93 -15.74 -10.31
C ALA A 131 13.86 -14.51 -10.48
N PRO A 132 15.19 -14.72 -10.47
CA PRO A 132 15.90 -15.99 -10.33
C PRO A 132 15.97 -16.55 -8.89
N HIS A 133 15.37 -15.87 -7.91
CA HIS A 133 15.26 -16.42 -6.56
C HIS A 133 14.16 -17.50 -6.48
N ALA A 134 14.24 -18.38 -5.50
CA ALA A 134 13.18 -19.35 -5.25
C ALA A 134 11.87 -18.61 -4.82
N PRO A 135 10.70 -19.04 -5.29
CA PRO A 135 9.43 -18.45 -4.86
C PRO A 135 9.35 -18.34 -3.33
N THR A 136 9.13 -17.13 -2.83
CA THR A 136 9.03 -16.82 -1.40
C THR A 136 7.80 -15.95 -1.18
N GLU A 137 6.95 -16.35 -0.24
CA GLU A 137 5.72 -15.65 0.10
C GLU A 137 6.02 -14.40 0.95
N TYR A 138 5.31 -13.31 0.65
CA TYR A 138 5.32 -12.09 1.44
C TYR A 138 3.90 -11.75 1.87
N HIS A 139 3.64 -11.78 3.18
CA HIS A 139 2.33 -11.47 3.76
C HIS A 139 2.10 -9.96 3.79
N ILE A 140 0.95 -9.49 3.32
CA ILE A 140 0.70 -8.07 3.13
C ILE A 140 0.00 -7.50 4.36
N TYR A 141 0.64 -6.52 5.00
CA TYR A 141 0.09 -5.77 6.12
C TYR A 141 -0.32 -4.37 5.68
N LYS A 142 -1.54 -3.94 6.01
CA LYS A 142 -2.07 -2.60 5.70
C LYS A 142 -2.03 -1.72 6.94
N SER A 143 -1.65 -0.46 6.79
CA SER A 143 -1.79 0.52 7.87
C SER A 143 -3.26 0.68 8.27
N ASN A 144 -3.55 0.74 9.57
CA ASN A 144 -4.91 0.81 10.10
C ASN A 144 -5.61 2.12 9.71
N GLU A 145 -4.83 3.18 9.56
CA GLU A 145 -5.26 4.50 9.12
C GLU A 145 -4.41 4.95 7.93
N PRO A 146 -4.95 5.79 7.04
CA PRO A 146 -4.13 6.41 6.00
C PRO A 146 -3.20 7.46 6.63
N TYR A 147 -1.98 7.51 6.14
CA TYR A 147 -1.06 8.60 6.44
C TYR A 147 -1.56 9.87 5.74
N PRO A 148 -1.48 11.05 6.38
CA PRO A 148 -1.79 12.30 5.71
C PRO A 148 -0.74 12.64 4.64
N GLU A 149 -1.10 13.55 3.72
CA GLU A 149 -0.14 14.19 2.81
C GLU A 149 1.09 14.72 3.57
N GLY A 150 2.27 14.57 2.97
CA GLY A 150 3.55 14.99 3.52
C GLY A 150 4.43 13.84 3.98
N THR A 151 5.21 14.07 5.04
CA THR A 151 6.24 13.12 5.49
C THR A 151 5.65 11.88 6.14
N VAL A 152 6.00 10.72 5.59
CA VAL A 152 5.82 9.41 6.22
C VAL A 152 7.13 9.00 6.88
N GLU A 153 7.04 8.43 8.08
CA GLU A 153 8.14 7.71 8.74
C GLU A 153 7.71 6.27 9.03
N LEU A 154 8.51 5.31 8.55
CA LEU A 154 8.40 3.89 8.86
C LEU A 154 9.58 3.48 9.73
N LEU A 155 9.26 2.83 10.85
CA LEU A 155 10.25 2.36 11.81
C LEU A 155 10.72 0.95 11.43
N GLY A 156 11.91 0.55 11.85
CA GLY A 156 12.33 -0.84 11.80
C GLY A 156 11.66 -1.70 12.88
N ILE A 157 11.69 -3.01 12.68
CA ILE A 157 11.36 -4.02 13.70
C ILE A 157 12.64 -4.78 14.01
N ASP A 158 12.76 -5.33 15.24
CA ASP A 158 13.92 -6.14 15.56
C ASP A 158 14.04 -7.30 14.59
N GLU A 159 15.28 -7.61 14.33
CA GLU A 159 15.66 -8.94 13.97
C GLU A 159 16.75 -9.37 14.93
N VAL A 160 16.67 -10.61 15.39
CA VAL A 160 17.72 -11.21 16.22
C VAL A 160 19.09 -10.83 15.65
N ILE A 161 20.00 -10.34 16.50
CA ILE A 161 21.36 -9.92 16.13
C ILE A 161 21.97 -10.92 15.12
N GLY A 162 22.18 -10.49 13.87
CA GLY A 162 22.90 -11.27 12.85
C GLY A 162 22.12 -11.57 11.57
N ASP A 163 20.83 -11.22 11.48
CA ASP A 163 20.08 -11.28 10.23
C ASP A 163 19.85 -9.83 9.75
N PRO A 164 20.53 -9.42 8.67
CA PRO A 164 20.11 -8.25 7.91
C PRO A 164 18.88 -8.73 7.13
N VAL A 165 17.75 -8.06 7.18
CA VAL A 165 17.29 -7.25 6.05
C VAL A 165 15.83 -6.91 6.35
N LEU A 166 15.45 -5.64 6.18
CA LEU A 166 14.05 -5.28 6.00
C LEU A 166 13.65 -5.72 4.60
N MET A 167 13.32 -7.00 4.43
CA MET A 167 12.79 -7.49 3.17
C MET A 167 11.34 -7.07 3.12
N TRP A 168 11.12 -5.78 2.90
CA TRP A 168 9.79 -5.23 2.69
C TRP A 168 9.71 -4.73 1.26
N THR A 169 8.68 -5.18 0.58
CA THR A 169 8.09 -4.39 -0.51
C THR A 169 7.06 -3.49 0.15
N ILE A 170 7.22 -2.17 -0.03
CA ILE A 170 6.29 -1.15 0.47
C ILE A 170 5.51 -0.64 -0.74
N PHE A 171 4.20 -0.50 -0.63
CA PHE A 171 3.38 0.09 -1.69
C PHE A 171 2.20 0.88 -1.13
N LEU A 172 1.67 1.81 -1.94
CA LEU A 172 0.73 2.84 -1.48
C LEU A 172 -0.56 2.84 -2.30
N GLU A 173 -1.68 2.90 -1.60
CA GLU A 173 -3.02 3.10 -2.15
C GLU A 173 -3.57 4.43 -1.65
N GLU A 174 -4.26 5.18 -2.50
CA GLU A 174 -4.94 6.41 -2.08
C GLU A 174 -5.91 6.13 -0.92
N GLY A 175 -5.80 6.94 0.12
CA GLY A 175 -6.65 6.89 1.31
C GLY A 175 -7.61 8.07 1.34
N VAL A 176 -8.79 7.85 1.93
CA VAL A 176 -9.71 8.93 2.28
C VAL A 176 -9.58 9.17 3.78
N LEU A 177 -9.15 10.35 4.18
CA LEU A 177 -9.14 10.73 5.59
C LEU A 177 -10.58 10.84 6.11
N PRO A 178 -10.87 10.41 7.36
CA PRO A 178 -12.15 10.69 7.98
C PRO A 178 -12.37 12.21 8.00
N VAL A 179 -13.45 12.68 7.38
CA VAL A 179 -13.86 14.08 7.50
C VAL A 179 -14.23 14.37 8.96
N ASP A 180 -13.59 15.35 9.58
CA ASP A 180 -13.98 15.85 10.89
C ASP A 180 -15.45 16.35 10.81
N PRO A 181 -16.40 15.75 11.55
CA PRO A 181 -17.80 16.18 11.51
C PRO A 181 -18.01 17.62 11.98
N ALA A 182 -17.02 18.26 12.63
CA ALA A 182 -17.07 19.66 13.00
C ALA A 182 -17.25 20.61 11.80
N GLY A 183 -16.87 20.19 10.59
CA GLY A 183 -17.06 20.94 9.34
C GLY A 183 -18.22 20.49 8.46
N SER A 184 -19.06 19.55 8.91
CA SER A 184 -20.18 19.11 8.07
C SER A 184 -21.17 20.26 7.89
N LEU A 185 -21.68 20.46 6.68
CA LEU A 185 -22.66 21.52 6.37
C LEU A 185 -23.85 21.53 7.35
N THR A 186 -24.17 20.41 8.00
CA THR A 186 -25.24 20.33 9.00
C THR A 186 -25.01 21.13 10.27
N THR A 187 -23.77 21.34 10.74
CA THR A 187 -23.49 22.21 11.90
C THR A 187 -23.61 23.69 11.53
N THR A 188 -23.18 24.11 10.34
CA THR A 188 -23.32 25.49 9.86
C THR A 188 -24.79 25.91 9.71
N TRP A 189 -25.69 25.00 9.31
CA TRP A 189 -27.13 25.28 9.27
C TRP A 189 -27.78 25.40 10.66
N GLY A 190 -27.20 24.75 11.68
CA GLY A 190 -27.67 24.85 13.07
C GLY A 190 -27.40 26.22 13.68
N GLU A 191 -26.20 26.76 13.45
CA GLU A 191 -25.77 28.07 13.97
C GLU A 191 -26.53 29.23 13.28
N ILE A 192 -26.79 29.14 11.97
CA ILE A 192 -27.57 30.17 11.24
C ILE A 192 -29.01 30.27 11.76
N LYS A 193 -29.58 29.18 12.32
CA LYS A 193 -30.95 29.17 12.85
C LYS A 193 -31.05 29.59 14.31
N SER A 194 -29.95 29.60 15.07
CA SER A 194 -29.95 30.10 16.45
C SER A 194 -29.77 31.61 16.55
N ASP A 195 -29.32 32.25 15.47
CA ASP A 195 -29.07 33.70 15.38
C ASP A 195 -30.24 34.49 14.74
N GLN A 196 -31.43 33.90 14.63
CA GLN A 196 -32.69 34.56 14.25
C GLN A 196 -33.75 34.41 15.35
#